data_AF-X1T5I3-F1
#
_entry.id   AF-X1T5I3-F1
#
_cell.length_a   1.000
_cell.length_b   1.000
_cell.length_c   1.000
_cell.angle_alpha   90.00
_cell.angle_beta   90.00
_cell.angle_gamma   90.00
#
_symmetry.space_group_name_H-M   'P 1'
#
loop_
_entity.id
_entity.type
_entity.pdbx_description
1 polymer ?
#
loop_
_entity_poly.entity_id
_entity_poly.type
_entity_poly.pdbx_seq_one_letter_code
_entity_poly.pdbx_strand_id
1 'polypeptide(L)'
;LRPDLILLDIMMERLTDGFDLCYKLKHDPELRKIPVLAVSAINKEVGFKFSPNIDGEYFEADDFVEKPVKPEHLLQRVEKLLKE
;
A
#
# COMPACT_ATOMS: atom_id res chain seq x y z
N LEU A 1 -15.05 6.10 11.78
CA LEU A 1 -14.74 6.60 10.42
C LEU A 1 -14.49 5.37 9.55
N ARG A 2 -15.08 5.31 8.35
CA ARG A 2 -14.84 4.23 7.38
C ARG A 2 -14.31 4.89 6.12
N PRO A 3 -12.98 4.92 5.91
CA PRO A 3 -12.41 5.63 4.78
C PRO A 3 -12.71 4.91 3.47
N ASP A 4 -12.79 5.67 2.38
CA ASP A 4 -12.95 5.12 1.03
C ASP A 4 -11.61 4.59 0.47
N LEU A 5 -10.47 5.02 1.01
CA LEU A 5 -9.12 4.58 0.65
C LEU A 5 -8.13 4.82 1.79
N ILE A 6 -7.12 3.97 1.90
CA ILE A 6 -6.00 4.10 2.85
C ILE A 6 -4.70 4.32 2.06
N LEU A 7 -4.00 5.42 2.36
CA LEU A 7 -2.61 5.60 1.99
C LEU A 7 -1.73 5.06 3.11
N LEU A 8 -0.89 4.07 2.81
CA LEU A 8 -0.11 3.36 3.82
C LEU A 8 1.40 3.49 3.55
N ASP A 9 2.17 3.97 4.54
CA ASP A 9 3.62 3.80 4.50
C ASP A 9 4.00 2.42 5.01
N ILE A 10 5.01 1.82 4.38
CA ILE A 10 5.49 0.48 4.74
C ILE A 10 6.61 0.56 5.76
N MET A 11 7.55 1.47 5.54
CA MET A 11 8.64 1.73 6.47
C MET A 11 8.19 2.77 7.48
N MET A 12 7.80 2.29 8.67
CA MET A 12 7.46 3.15 9.80
C MET A 12 8.59 3.08 10.84
N GLU A 13 8.31 2.68 12.08
CA GLU A 13 9.36 2.46 13.08
C GLU A 13 10.22 1.23 12.74
N ARG A 14 9.58 0.14 12.30
CA ARG A 14 10.24 -1.05 11.74
C ARG A 14 9.89 -1.20 10.26
N LEU A 15 10.75 -1.92 9.54
CA LEU A 15 10.56 -2.23 8.12
C LEU A 15 9.31 -3.10 7.85
N THR A 16 8.83 -3.83 8.85
CA THR A 16 7.70 -4.76 8.72
C THR A 16 6.36 -4.15 9.12
N ASP A 17 6.35 -3.00 9.80
CA ASP A 17 5.14 -2.53 10.48
C ASP A 17 3.99 -2.24 9.50
N GLY A 18 4.28 -1.65 8.34
CA GLY A 18 3.23 -1.41 7.35
C GLY A 18 2.80 -2.66 6.60
N PHE A 19 3.64 -3.69 6.48
CA PHE A 19 3.22 -5.00 5.97
C PHE A 19 2.24 -5.66 6.93
N ASP A 20 2.57 -5.68 8.22
CA ASP A 20 1.72 -6.28 9.26
C ASP A 20 0.37 -5.57 9.35
N LEU A 21 0.35 -4.24 9.21
CA LEU A 21 -0.89 -3.47 9.17
C LEU A 21 -1.70 -3.78 7.91
N CYS A 22 -1.06 -3.82 6.74
CA CYS A 22 -1.74 -4.15 5.48
C CYS A 22 -2.38 -5.54 5.55
N TYR A 23 -1.64 -6.53 6.04
CA TYR A 23 -2.13 -7.90 6.23
C TYR A 23 -3.37 -7.94 7.12
N LYS A 24 -3.33 -7.27 8.28
CA LYS A 24 -4.49 -7.18 9.20
C LYS A 24 -5.69 -6.53 8.54
N LEU A 25 -5.50 -5.44 7.79
CA LEU A 25 -6.58 -4.76 7.08
C LEU A 25 -7.23 -5.66 6.03
N LYS A 26 -6.44 -6.44 5.30
CA LYS A 26 -6.91 -7.32 4.23
C LYS A 26 -7.56 -8.62 4.73
N HIS A 27 -7.24 -9.03 5.95
CA HIS A 27 -7.84 -10.19 6.60
C HIS A 27 -9.05 -9.86 7.50
N ASP A 28 -9.29 -8.58 7.78
CA ASP A 28 -10.46 -8.13 8.53
C ASP A 28 -11.72 -8.12 7.63
N PRO A 29 -12.80 -8.86 7.97
CA PRO A 29 -14.01 -8.93 7.15
C PRO A 29 -14.70 -7.58 6.86
N GLU A 30 -14.57 -6.61 7.77
CA GLU A 30 -15.21 -5.30 7.67
C GLU A 30 -14.36 -4.29 6.87
N LEU A 31 -13.04 -4.45 6.94
CA LEU A 31 -12.06 -3.51 6.36
C LEU A 31 -11.45 -3.98 5.04
N ARG A 32 -11.41 -5.29 4.75
CA ARG A 32 -10.74 -5.86 3.57
C ARG A 32 -11.16 -5.29 2.21
N LYS A 33 -12.37 -4.72 2.15
CA LYS A 33 -12.92 -4.08 0.95
C LYS A 33 -12.38 -2.66 0.72
N ILE A 34 -11.75 -2.05 1.72
CA ILE A 34 -11.17 -0.72 1.60
C ILE A 34 -9.85 -0.85 0.83
N PRO A 35 -9.66 -0.10 -0.27
CA PRO A 35 -8.42 -0.11 -1.02
C PRO A 35 -7.27 0.48 -0.20
N VAL A 36 -6.12 -0.16 -0.27
CA VAL A 36 -4.85 0.19 0.37
C VAL A 36 -3.85 0.49 -0.74
N LEU A 37 -3.48 1.75 -0.86
CA LEU A 37 -2.38 2.20 -1.71
C LEU A 37 -1.13 2.36 -0.84
N ALA A 38 -0.18 1.46 -1.02
CA ALA A 38 1.10 1.54 -0.34
C ALA A 38 2.00 2.59 -1.00
N VAL A 39 2.60 3.48 -0.19
CA VAL A 39 3.47 4.57 -0.64
C VAL A 39 4.76 4.54 0.15
N SER A 40 5.83 3.94 -0.40
CA SER A 40 7.08 3.75 0.36
C SER A 40 8.35 3.74 -0.50
N ALA A 41 9.52 3.94 0.12
CA ALA A 41 10.83 3.84 -0.52
C ALA A 41 11.49 2.46 -0.33
N ILE A 42 10.75 1.47 0.20
CA ILE A 42 11.31 0.21 0.69
C ILE A 42 12.20 -0.53 -0.31
N ASN A 43 11.85 -0.53 -1.59
CA ASN A 43 12.64 -1.20 -2.62
C ASN A 43 14.07 -0.67 -2.74
N LYS A 44 14.27 0.61 -2.44
CA LYS A 44 15.60 1.26 -2.44
C LYS A 44 16.38 0.90 -1.19
N GLU A 45 15.70 0.84 -0.04
CA GLU A 45 16.34 0.58 1.25
C GLU A 45 16.78 -0.88 1.42
N VAL A 46 15.95 -1.84 0.95
CA VAL A 46 16.24 -3.28 1.14
C VAL A 46 16.95 -3.94 -0.04
N GLY A 47 17.04 -3.26 -1.20
CA GLY A 47 17.65 -3.80 -2.42
C GLY A 47 16.85 -4.90 -3.15
N PHE A 48 15.63 -5.22 -2.67
CA PHE A 48 14.68 -6.13 -3.33
C PHE A 48 13.45 -5.36 -3.80
N LYS A 49 12.83 -5.78 -4.91
CA LYS A 49 11.62 -5.15 -5.43
C LYS A 49 10.38 -5.80 -4.83
N PHE A 50 9.61 -5.04 -4.09
CA PHE A 50 8.26 -5.36 -3.68
C PHE A 50 7.26 -4.76 -4.68
N SER A 51 6.32 -5.58 -5.14
CA SER A 51 5.16 -5.14 -5.92
C SER A 51 3.98 -6.04 -5.61
N PRO A 52 2.76 -5.51 -5.40
CA PRO A 52 1.58 -6.35 -5.19
C PRO A 52 1.32 -7.35 -6.32
N ASN A 53 1.73 -6.99 -7.54
CA ASN A 53 1.58 -7.85 -8.71
C ASN A 53 2.59 -9.01 -8.77
N ILE A 54 3.66 -8.96 -7.98
CA ILE A 54 4.77 -9.93 -8.00
C ILE A 54 4.79 -10.70 -6.68
N ASP A 55 4.67 -9.99 -5.57
CA ASP A 55 4.82 -10.47 -4.20
C ASP A 55 3.47 -10.51 -3.47
N GLY A 56 2.35 -10.60 -4.20
CA GLY A 56 1.01 -10.39 -3.66
C GLY A 56 0.62 -11.27 -2.47
N GLU A 57 1.26 -12.42 -2.28
CA GLU A 57 1.10 -13.26 -1.08
C GLU A 57 1.72 -12.63 0.19
N TYR A 58 2.79 -11.85 0.02
CA TYR A 58 3.54 -11.19 1.09
C TYR A 58 3.26 -9.68 1.15
N PHE A 59 2.67 -9.12 0.09
CA PHE A 59 2.38 -7.70 -0.03
C PHE A 59 0.98 -7.44 -0.63
N GLU A 60 -0.02 -7.53 0.23
CA GLU A 60 -1.45 -7.51 -0.12
C GLU A 60 -2.05 -6.11 -0.33
N ALA A 61 -1.24 -5.08 -0.57
CA ALA A 61 -1.75 -3.77 -0.94
C ALA A 61 -2.39 -3.84 -2.35
N ASP A 62 -3.43 -3.07 -2.64
CA ASP A 62 -4.07 -3.14 -3.97
C ASP A 62 -3.25 -2.41 -5.05
N ASP A 63 -2.44 -1.43 -4.64
CA ASP A 63 -1.48 -0.78 -5.50
C ASP A 63 -0.26 -0.29 -4.69
N PHE A 64 0.81 0.01 -5.40
CA PHE A 64 2.07 0.48 -4.82
C PHE A 64 2.67 1.64 -5.61
N VAL A 65 3.15 2.63 -4.86
CA VAL A 65 3.81 3.82 -5.37
C VAL A 65 5.12 4.01 -4.64
N GLU A 66 6.20 4.12 -5.41
CA GLU A 66 7.53 4.30 -4.84
C GLU A 66 7.83 5.78 -4.53
N LYS A 67 8.43 6.04 -3.36
CA LYS A 67 8.93 7.37 -3.01
C LYS A 67 10.30 7.65 -3.68
N PRO A 68 10.59 8.90 -4.09
CA PRO A 68 9.70 10.05 -4.09
C PRO A 68 8.66 9.96 -5.22
N VAL A 69 7.41 10.29 -4.92
CA VAL A 69 6.31 10.34 -5.90
C VAL A 69 5.88 11.79 -6.13
N LYS A 70 5.60 12.13 -7.39
CA LYS A 70 5.00 13.42 -7.75
C LYS A 70 3.51 13.43 -7.38
N PRO A 71 2.96 14.54 -6.84
CA PRO A 71 1.56 14.62 -6.44
C PRO A 71 0.58 14.17 -7.52
N GLU A 72 0.85 14.50 -8.79
CA GLU A 72 -0.04 14.15 -9.91
C GLU A 72 -0.12 12.64 -10.12
N HIS A 73 1.01 11.93 -9.99
CA HIS A 73 1.03 10.47 -10.10
C HIS A 73 0.32 9.81 -8.92
N LEU A 74 0.49 10.34 -7.71
CA LEU A 74 -0.21 9.82 -6.53
C LEU A 74 -1.74 9.98 -6.69
N LEU A 75 -2.19 11.16 -7.12
CA LEU A 75 -3.61 11.44 -7.36
C LEU A 75 -4.20 10.52 -8.42
N GLN A 76 -3.47 10.25 -9.52
CA GLN A 76 -3.92 9.30 -10.54
C GLN A 76 -4.15 7.89 -9.99
N ARG A 77 -3.29 7.41 -9.08
CA ARG A 77 -3.49 6.09 -8.45
C ARG A 77 -4.66 6.09 -7.48
N VAL A 78 -4.82 7.14 -6.67
CA VAL A 78 -5.96 7.31 -5.77
C VAL A 78 -7.27 7.33 -6.55
N GLU A 79 -7.36 8.12 -7.61
CA GLU A 79 -8.55 8.18 -8.46
C GLU A 79 -8.88 6.85 -9.11
N LYS A 80 -7.86 6.08 -9.52
CA LYS A 80 -8.06 4.75 -10.11
C LYS A 80 -8.72 3.82 -9.08
N LEU A 81 -8.17 3.74 -7.87
CA LEU A 81 -8.65 2.83 -6.82
C LEU A 81 -10.03 3.22 -6.26
N LEU A 82 -10.40 4.49 -6.29
CA LEU A 82 -11.73 4.94 -5.85
C LEU A 82 -12.84 4.73 -6.91
N LYS A 83 -12.47 4.44 -8.16
CA LYS A 83 -13.42 4.22 -9.28
C LYS A 83 -13.69 2.73 -9.54
N GLU A 84 -12.93 1.84 -8.94
CA GLU A 84 -13.09 0.38 -8.98
C GLU A 84 -14.11 -0.11 -7.94
#